data_AF-A0A0M0BU06-F1
#
_entry.id   AF-A0A0M0BU06-F1
#
_cell.length_a   1.000
_cell.length_b   1.000
_cell.length_c   1.000
_cell.angle_alpha   90.00
_cell.angle_beta   90.00
_cell.angle_gamma   90.00
#
_symmetry.space_group_name_H-M   'P 1'
#
loop_
_entity.id
_entity.type
_entity.pdbx_description
1 polymer ?
#
loop_
_entity_poly.entity_id
_entity_poly.type
_entity_poly.pdbx_seq_one_letter_code
_entity_poly.pdbx_strand_id
1 'polypeptide(L)'
;MVFKCPICFGGTLQITSSIELPPDSRSDEIAVQILKCSKCGFAGLGVYEETRRGELDSESFYHRGYYTDDFTLASIEKMIGECPKPKKSCCKCSIHSSLAFVNKFGRWVWLEKIPHKETFELQII
;
A
#
# COMPACT_ATOMS: atom_id res chain seq x y z
N MET A 1 -11.65 -8.72 -1.39
CA MET A 1 -12.33 -7.71 -0.54
C MET A 1 -12.71 -6.52 -1.42
N VAL A 2 -13.83 -5.89 -1.12
CA VAL A 2 -14.30 -4.65 -1.77
C VAL A 2 -14.32 -3.55 -0.73
N PHE A 3 -13.88 -2.37 -1.12
CA PHE A 3 -13.80 -1.20 -0.26
C PHE A 3 -14.80 -0.14 -0.74
N LYS A 4 -15.18 0.74 0.18
CA LYS A 4 -15.95 1.94 -0.14
C LYS A 4 -15.07 2.93 -0.90
N CYS A 5 -15.53 3.35 -2.08
CA CYS A 5 -14.86 4.41 -2.81
C CYS A 5 -15.07 5.76 -2.10
N PRO A 6 -14.03 6.57 -1.86
CA PRO A 6 -14.20 7.86 -1.18
C PRO A 6 -14.87 8.93 -2.06
N ILE A 7 -14.94 8.72 -3.39
CA ILE A 7 -15.54 9.66 -4.33
C ILE A 7 -17.02 9.37 -4.57
N CYS A 8 -17.37 8.13 -4.93
CA CYS A 8 -18.75 7.76 -5.27
C CYS A 8 -19.49 7.00 -4.16
N PHE A 9 -18.82 6.75 -3.02
CA PHE A 9 -19.32 6.05 -1.84
C PHE A 9 -19.87 4.63 -2.09
N GLY A 10 -19.66 4.08 -3.29
CA GLY A 10 -20.06 2.73 -3.66
C GLY A 10 -19.01 1.70 -3.26
N GLY A 11 -19.44 0.48 -2.97
CA GLY A 11 -18.58 -0.67 -2.67
C GLY A 11 -17.94 -1.29 -3.90
N THR A 12 -17.20 -0.47 -4.63
CA THR A 12 -16.63 -0.83 -5.94
C THR A 12 -15.12 -0.54 -6.03
N LEU A 13 -14.50 -0.14 -4.91
CA LEU A 13 -13.06 0.07 -4.84
C LEU A 13 -12.36 -1.27 -4.62
N GLN A 14 -11.42 -1.62 -5.50
CA GLN A 14 -10.72 -2.90 -5.50
C GLN A 14 -9.22 -2.69 -5.55
N ILE A 15 -8.47 -3.61 -4.94
CA ILE A 15 -7.01 -3.68 -5.08
C ILE A 15 -6.71 -4.38 -6.40
N THR A 16 -6.06 -3.68 -7.32
CA THR A 16 -5.74 -4.16 -8.67
C THR A 16 -4.31 -4.65 -8.80
N SER A 17 -3.38 -4.01 -8.08
CA SER A 17 -1.98 -4.41 -7.96
C SER A 17 -1.55 -4.32 -6.50
N SER A 18 -0.63 -5.19 -6.08
CA SER A 18 -0.12 -5.20 -4.70
C SER A 18 1.29 -5.74 -4.68
N ILE A 19 2.14 -5.20 -3.80
CA ILE A 19 3.46 -5.71 -3.48
C ILE A 19 3.65 -5.73 -1.96
N GLU A 20 4.08 -6.87 -1.44
CA GLU A 20 4.42 -7.07 -0.03
C GLU A 20 5.88 -6.72 0.17
N LEU A 21 6.17 -5.84 1.12
CA LEU A 21 7.52 -5.41 1.43
C LEU A 21 8.09 -6.19 2.62
N PRO A 22 9.42 -6.24 2.77
CA PRO A 22 10.04 -6.73 4.00
C PRO A 22 9.49 -5.99 5.23
N PRO A 23 9.44 -6.67 6.39
CA PRO A 23 9.10 -6.02 7.65
C PRO A 23 10.07 -4.88 7.95
N ASP A 24 9.59 -3.91 8.72
CA ASP A 24 10.42 -2.82 9.22
C ASP A 24 10.56 -2.91 10.77
N SER A 25 11.10 -1.86 11.37
CA SER A 25 11.26 -1.77 12.83
C SER A 25 9.93 -1.73 13.63
N ARG A 26 8.80 -1.42 12.99
CA ARG A 26 7.48 -1.21 13.62
C ARG A 26 6.43 -2.21 13.14
N SER A 27 6.42 -2.53 11.86
CA SER A 27 5.39 -3.28 11.15
C SER A 27 6.00 -4.60 10.69
N ASP A 28 5.34 -5.70 11.03
CA ASP A 28 5.74 -7.05 10.64
C ASP A 28 5.26 -7.39 9.23
N GLU A 29 4.17 -6.76 8.79
CA GLU A 29 3.68 -6.85 7.42
C GLU A 29 3.48 -5.44 6.87
N ILE A 30 3.98 -5.20 5.66
CA ILE A 30 3.80 -3.95 4.91
C ILE A 30 3.41 -4.32 3.48
N ALA A 31 2.34 -3.74 2.95
CA ALA A 31 1.99 -3.90 1.55
C ALA A 31 1.59 -2.57 0.91
N VAL A 32 2.11 -2.34 -0.31
CA VAL A 32 1.73 -1.21 -1.16
C VAL A 32 0.78 -1.71 -2.24
N GLN A 33 -0.34 -1.04 -2.41
CA GLN A 33 -1.48 -1.48 -3.20
C GLN A 33 -1.95 -0.38 -4.15
N ILE A 34 -2.44 -0.76 -5.32
CA ILE A 34 -3.13 0.16 -6.24
C ILE A 34 -4.62 -0.11 -6.15
N LEU A 35 -5.37 0.92 -5.79
CA LEU A 35 -6.82 0.90 -5.62
C LEU A 35 -7.47 1.49 -6.86
N LYS A 36 -8.46 0.81 -7.44
CA LYS A 36 -9.25 1.33 -8.56
C LYS A 36 -10.74 1.09 -8.33
N CYS A 37 -11.55 2.11 -8.59
CA CYS A 37 -12.99 2.07 -8.48
C CYS A 37 -13.60 1.74 -9.83
N SER A 38 -14.30 0.61 -9.94
CA SER A 38 -14.93 0.18 -11.20
C SER A 38 -16.14 1.05 -11.61
N LYS A 39 -16.69 1.86 -10.69
CA LYS A 39 -17.87 2.70 -10.95
C LYS A 39 -17.54 4.11 -11.43
N CYS A 40 -16.65 4.82 -10.74
CA CYS A 40 -16.33 6.22 -11.06
C CYS A 40 -14.94 6.43 -11.65
N GLY A 41 -14.16 5.35 -11.85
CA GLY A 41 -12.81 5.42 -12.40
C GLY A 41 -11.74 5.97 -11.44
N PHE A 42 -12.12 6.33 -10.21
CA PHE A 42 -11.17 6.77 -9.20
C PHE A 42 -10.06 5.76 -8.98
N ALA A 43 -8.81 6.23 -8.91
CA ALA A 43 -7.65 5.44 -8.55
C ALA A 43 -6.87 6.09 -7.40
N GLY A 44 -6.22 5.26 -6.59
CA GLY A 44 -5.43 5.72 -5.45
C GLY A 44 -4.42 4.69 -4.99
N LEU A 45 -3.53 5.09 -4.09
CA LEU A 45 -2.54 4.21 -3.48
C LEU A 45 -3.06 3.72 -2.13
N GLY A 46 -3.02 2.43 -1.87
CA GLY A 46 -3.29 1.82 -0.58
C GLY A 46 -1.99 1.41 0.10
N VAL A 47 -1.89 1.61 1.41
CA VAL A 47 -0.82 1.11 2.25
C VAL A 47 -1.45 0.31 3.38
N TYR A 48 -1.07 -0.95 3.47
CA TYR A 48 -1.39 -1.84 4.57
C TYR A 48 -0.14 -2.02 5.44
N GLU A 49 -0.31 -1.85 6.75
CA GLU A 49 0.72 -2.12 7.74
C GLU A 49 0.10 -2.88 8.91
N GLU A 50 0.75 -3.96 9.36
CA GLU A 50 0.33 -4.72 10.53
C GLU A 50 1.49 -4.82 11.53
N THR A 51 1.20 -4.66 12.82
CA THR A 51 2.14 -4.92 13.91
C THR A 51 1.58 -5.97 14.85
N ARG A 52 2.40 -6.97 15.19
CA ARG A 52 2.09 -8.02 16.16
C ARG A 52 3.00 -7.95 17.39
N ARG A 53 3.68 -6.81 17.61
CA ARG A 53 4.76 -6.66 18.62
C ARG A 53 4.33 -6.19 20.02
N GLY A 54 3.04 -6.24 20.35
CA GLY A 54 2.56 -5.83 21.68
C GLY A 54 2.21 -7.00 22.63
N GLU A 55 1.60 -6.70 23.78
CA GLU A 55 1.05 -7.70 24.71
C GLU A 55 0.04 -8.61 24.00
N LEU A 56 -0.17 -9.83 24.54
CA LEU A 56 -1.23 -10.76 24.13
C LEU A 56 -2.52 -9.96 23.83
N ASP A 57 -2.96 -9.97 22.57
CA ASP A 57 -4.15 -9.28 22.02
C ASP A 57 -4.00 -7.81 21.53
N SER A 58 -2.79 -7.28 21.38
CA SER A 58 -2.58 -5.93 20.80
C SER A 58 -2.08 -5.93 19.35
N GLU A 59 -2.76 -6.71 18.50
CA GLU A 59 -2.60 -6.58 17.05
C GLU A 59 -3.17 -5.23 16.60
N SER A 60 -2.38 -4.46 15.86
CA SER A 60 -2.84 -3.22 15.23
C SER A 60 -2.53 -3.27 13.75
N PHE A 61 -3.56 -3.09 12.93
CA PHE A 61 -3.41 -2.91 11.49
C PHE A 61 -3.84 -1.51 11.08
N TYR A 62 -3.16 -0.97 10.10
CA TYR A 62 -3.47 0.31 9.47
C TYR A 62 -3.64 0.07 7.98
N HIS A 63 -4.83 0.38 7.45
CA HIS A 63 -5.09 0.33 6.02
C HIS A 63 -5.54 1.70 5.52
N ARG A 64 -4.58 2.43 4.92
CA ARG A 64 -4.77 3.82 4.52
C ARG A 64 -4.69 3.97 3.02
N GLY A 65 -5.60 4.77 2.48
CA GLY A 65 -5.56 5.24 1.11
C GLY A 65 -4.90 6.61 1.00
N TYR A 66 -4.25 6.87 -0.13
CA TYR A 66 -3.61 8.12 -0.47
C TYR A 66 -4.10 8.58 -1.83
N TYR A 67 -4.48 9.85 -1.91
CA TYR A 67 -4.75 10.50 -3.18
C TYR A 67 -3.42 10.80 -3.89
N THR A 68 -3.27 10.26 -5.09
CA THR A 68 -2.06 10.40 -5.90
C THR A 68 -2.48 10.65 -7.35
N ASP A 69 -1.66 11.33 -8.13
CA ASP A 69 -1.92 11.57 -9.55
C ASP A 69 -1.75 10.28 -10.39
N ASP A 70 -2.43 10.25 -11.53
CA ASP A 70 -2.47 9.07 -12.40
C ASP A 70 -1.08 8.67 -12.93
N PHE A 71 -0.17 9.64 -13.13
CA PHE A 71 1.18 9.37 -13.63
C PHE A 71 2.01 8.63 -12.58
N THR A 72 1.96 9.09 -11.34
CA THR A 72 2.60 8.42 -10.20
C THR A 72 2.00 7.04 -9.96
N LEU A 73 0.66 6.90 -10.00
CA LEU A 73 -0.01 5.60 -9.86
C LEU A 73 0.39 4.61 -10.96
N ALA A 74 0.38 5.04 -12.23
CA ALA A 74 0.80 4.20 -13.35
C ALA A 74 2.27 3.77 -13.24
N SER A 75 3.13 4.66 -12.77
CA SER A 75 4.54 4.36 -12.53
C SER A 75 4.72 3.30 -11.44
N ILE A 76 4.00 3.42 -10.33
CA ILE A 76 4.03 2.44 -9.23
C ILE A 76 3.43 1.10 -9.69
N GLU A 77 2.30 1.13 -10.38
CA GLU A 77 1.67 -0.08 -10.93
C GLU A 77 2.61 -0.84 -11.86
N LYS A 78 3.32 -0.12 -12.74
CA LYS A 78 4.35 -0.71 -13.60
C LYS A 78 5.49 -1.32 -12.79
N MET A 79 6.02 -0.60 -11.79
CA MET A 79 7.07 -1.13 -10.91
C MET A 79 6.62 -2.42 -10.21
N ILE A 80 5.40 -2.46 -9.67
CA ILE A 80 4.84 -3.67 -9.04
C ILE A 80 4.79 -4.83 -10.06
N GLY A 81 4.36 -4.57 -11.29
CA GLY A 81 4.28 -5.56 -12.37
C GLY A 81 5.65 -6.10 -12.83
N GLU A 82 6.73 -5.33 -12.67
CA GLU A 82 8.10 -5.76 -12.98
C GLU A 82 8.66 -6.73 -11.93
N CYS A 83 8.02 -6.85 -10.76
CA CYS A 83 8.42 -7.82 -9.76
C CYS A 83 7.97 -9.25 -10.15
N PRO A 84 8.87 -10.25 -10.17
CA PRO A 84 8.49 -11.62 -10.49
C PRO A 84 7.65 -12.30 -9.39
N LYS A 85 7.74 -11.81 -8.14
CA LYS A 85 7.07 -12.38 -6.97
C LYS A 85 6.61 -11.27 -6.02
N PRO A 86 5.59 -10.48 -6.40
CA PRO A 86 5.19 -9.29 -5.64
C PRO A 86 4.58 -9.64 -4.28
N LYS A 87 4.02 -10.84 -4.10
CA LYS A 87 3.50 -11.33 -2.80
C LYS A 87 4.55 -12.09 -1.97
N LYS A 88 5.83 -11.83 -2.21
CA LYS A 88 6.92 -12.47 -1.45
C LYS A 88 7.77 -11.37 -0.86
N SER A 89 7.44 -10.95 0.35
CA SER A 89 8.16 -9.91 1.11
C SER A 89 9.68 -10.07 1.11
N CYS A 90 10.20 -11.30 1.15
CA CYS A 90 11.64 -11.59 1.07
C CYS A 90 12.23 -11.64 -0.36
N CYS A 91 11.53 -11.13 -1.37
CA CYS A 91 12.05 -11.07 -2.73
C CYS A 91 13.22 -10.08 -2.81
N LYS A 92 14.32 -10.49 -3.45
CA LYS A 92 15.54 -9.67 -3.58
C LYS A 92 15.61 -8.90 -4.91
N CYS A 93 14.48 -8.67 -5.57
CA CYS A 93 14.48 -7.92 -6.84
C CYS A 93 14.69 -6.42 -6.59
N SER A 94 15.14 -5.71 -7.63
CA SER A 94 15.36 -4.26 -7.59
C SER A 94 14.12 -3.49 -7.12
N ILE A 95 12.93 -3.90 -7.55
CA ILE A 95 11.66 -3.28 -7.16
C ILE A 95 11.44 -3.33 -5.64
N HIS A 96 11.62 -4.49 -5.02
CA HIS A 96 11.50 -4.61 -3.56
C HIS A 96 12.55 -3.74 -2.87
N SER A 97 13.80 -3.72 -3.35
CA SER A 97 14.84 -2.84 -2.78
C SER A 97 14.52 -1.35 -2.93
N SER A 98 13.91 -0.94 -4.04
CA SER A 98 13.52 0.46 -4.27
C SER A 98 12.32 0.88 -3.43
N LEU A 99 11.32 0.02 -3.30
CA LEU A 99 10.08 0.30 -2.54
C LEU A 99 10.27 0.11 -1.03
N ALA A 100 11.14 -0.80 -0.60
CA ALA A 100 11.45 -1.05 0.82
C ALA A 100 12.45 -0.03 1.41
N PHE A 101 12.41 1.21 0.95
CA PHE A 101 13.33 2.24 1.44
C PHE A 101 13.03 2.55 2.91
N VAL A 102 14.01 2.29 3.77
CA VAL A 102 13.97 2.57 5.21
C VAL A 102 14.87 3.74 5.58
N ASN A 103 14.51 4.45 6.65
CA ASN A 103 15.37 5.49 7.24
C ASN A 103 16.44 4.88 8.17
N LYS A 104 17.26 5.73 8.80
CA LYS A 104 18.34 5.33 9.73
C LYS A 104 17.86 4.54 10.97
N PHE A 105 16.56 4.58 11.27
CA PHE A 105 15.95 3.84 12.37
C PHE A 105 15.31 2.52 11.91
N GLY A 106 15.47 2.15 10.63
CA GLY A 106 14.85 0.95 10.06
C GLY A 106 13.34 1.09 9.89
N ARG A 107 12.81 2.31 9.79
CA ARG A 107 11.39 2.56 9.49
C ARG A 107 11.18 2.78 8.01
N TRP A 108 10.15 2.15 7.44
CA TRP A 108 9.76 2.35 6.06
C TRP A 108 9.27 3.77 5.83
N VAL A 109 9.87 4.48 4.87
CA VAL A 109 9.59 5.90 4.57
C VAL A 109 9.49 6.17 3.07
N TRP A 110 9.31 5.12 2.26
CA TRP A 110 9.19 5.30 0.80
C TRP A 110 8.04 6.23 0.40
N LEU A 111 6.95 6.20 1.16
CA LEU A 111 5.79 7.07 0.95
C LEU A 111 6.15 8.57 1.00
N GLU A 112 7.12 8.97 1.83
CA GLU A 112 7.58 10.37 1.91
C GLU A 112 8.27 10.86 0.63
N LYS A 113 8.66 9.94 -0.26
CA LYS A 113 9.37 10.24 -1.51
C LYS A 113 8.45 10.35 -2.72
N ILE A 114 7.18 10.01 -2.58
CA ILE A 114 6.22 10.06 -3.69
C ILE A 114 5.28 11.25 -3.53
N PRO A 115 4.90 11.92 -4.62
CA PRO A 115 3.82 12.89 -4.60
C PRO A 115 2.53 12.22 -4.14
N HIS A 116 2.01 12.63 -3.00
CA HIS A 116 0.70 12.24 -2.50
C HIS A 116 0.04 13.43 -1.81
N LYS A 117 -1.28 13.43 -1.78
CA LYS A 117 -2.11 14.44 -1.13
C LYS A 117 -2.66 13.86 0.17
N GLU A 118 -3.85 14.31 0.54
CA GLU A 118 -4.61 13.85 1.70
C GLU A 118 -4.75 12.33 1.74
N THR A 119 -5.01 11.83 2.94
CA THR A 119 -5.29 10.42 3.17
C THR A 119 -6.78 10.17 3.27
N PHE A 120 -7.19 8.92 3.04
CA PHE A 120 -8.54 8.44 3.31
C PHE A 120 -8.48 7.06 3.96
N GLU A 121 -9.43 6.76 4.83
CA GLU A 121 -9.52 5.43 5.44
C GLU A 121 -10.20 4.45 4.50
N LEU A 122 -9.65 3.23 4.43
CA LEU A 122 -10.25 2.16 3.66
C LEU A 122 -11.31 1.46 4.51
N GLN A 123 -12.58 1.71 4.16
CA GLN A 123 -13.73 1.07 4.79
C GLN A 123 -14.12 -0.19 4.02
N ILE A 124 -14.10 -1.33 4.70
CA ILE A 124 -14.60 -2.60 4.18
C ILE A 124 -16.14 -2.53 4.18
N ILE A 125 -16.76 -3.09 3.14
CA ILE A 125 -18.22 -3.25 3.02
C ILE A 125 -18.57 -4.72 3.06
#